data_AF-A0A7V8DFY4-F1
#
_entry.id   AF-A0A7V8DFY4-F1
#
_cell.length_a   1.000
_cell.length_b   1.000
_cell.length_c   1.000
_cell.angle_alpha   90.00
_cell.angle_beta   90.00
_cell.angle_gamma   90.00
#
_symmetry.space_group_name_H-M   'P 1'
#
loop_
_entity.id
_entity.type
_entity.pdbx_description
1 polymer ?
#
loop_
_entity_poly.entity_id
_entity_poly.type
_entity_poly.pdbx_seq_one_letter_code
_entity_poly.pdbx_strand_id
1 'polypeptide(L)'
;MDTLSLAQNLSFAAALAAFALSLSRRTAAWWRPAAWTSLAALTALMIMLWRETGRPPMSNLHESLLVTAWFTAAAALCARGRAAAVRPAALFLLCVLLAGASLARRDLSPLMPALRSNWLVFHVLTAMASYAALGVAGIYGAWAFLTKKEEQAAPAVRSLVKGGFLLLAAGIITGSIWAEAAWGSYWSWDPKEIWSLITWLFYAGLLHMSKTGRTGAVALCRLAVLGLFLVIFTYLGVNFLLGGLHSYA
;
A
#
# COMPACT_ATOMS: atom_id res chain seq x y z
N MET A 1 2.24 4.72 28.54
CA MET A 1 1.98 4.40 27.11
C MET A 1 0.48 4.40 26.93
N ASP A 2 -0.06 5.24 26.06
CA ASP A 2 -1.49 5.30 25.77
C ASP A 2 -1.95 4.03 25.02
N THR A 3 -3.25 3.74 25.04
CA THR A 3 -3.86 2.55 24.44
C THR A 3 -3.62 2.47 22.94
N LEU A 4 -3.60 3.61 22.24
CA LEU A 4 -3.28 3.70 20.82
C LEU A 4 -1.84 3.24 20.53
N SER A 5 -0.85 3.76 21.27
CA SER A 5 0.55 3.36 21.04
C SER A 5 0.80 1.91 21.45
N LEU A 6 0.09 1.39 22.46
CA LEU A 6 0.12 -0.03 22.80
C LEU A 6 -0.35 -0.89 21.62
N ALA A 7 -1.49 -0.58 21.01
CA ALA A 7 -2.03 -1.35 19.89
C ALA A 7 -1.13 -1.28 18.65
N GLN A 8 -0.56 -0.11 18.36
CA GLN A 8 0.40 0.06 17.27
C GLN A 8 1.69 -0.76 17.51
N ASN A 9 2.28 -0.66 18.70
CA ASN A 9 3.49 -1.41 19.05
C ASN A 9 3.25 -2.92 19.04
N LEU A 10 2.09 -3.37 19.54
CA LEU A 10 1.68 -4.77 19.46
C LEU A 10 1.57 -5.23 18.01
N SER A 11 0.92 -4.44 17.15
CA SER A 11 0.82 -4.79 15.74
C SER A 11 2.20 -4.87 15.07
N PHE A 12 3.08 -3.91 15.36
CA PHE A 12 4.41 -3.87 14.78
C PHE A 12 5.29 -5.03 15.24
N ALA A 13 5.30 -5.34 16.54
CA ALA A 13 6.01 -6.50 17.07
C ALA A 13 5.48 -7.82 16.48
N ALA A 14 4.15 -7.95 16.36
CA ALA A 14 3.53 -9.13 15.75
C ALA A 14 3.84 -9.24 14.24
N ALA A 15 3.90 -8.13 13.51
CA ALA A 15 4.31 -8.10 12.10
C ALA A 15 5.77 -8.52 11.93
N LEU A 16 6.67 -8.01 12.78
CA LEU A 16 8.08 -8.37 12.77
C LEU A 16 8.28 -9.86 13.08
N ALA A 17 7.57 -10.37 14.09
CA ALA A 17 7.55 -11.80 14.40
C ALA A 17 7.02 -12.61 13.21
N ALA A 18 5.90 -12.21 12.61
CA ALA A 18 5.33 -12.89 11.45
C ALA A 18 6.34 -12.93 10.28
N PHE A 19 7.02 -11.82 10.00
CA PHE A 19 8.05 -11.75 8.97
C PHE A 19 9.20 -12.71 9.28
N ALA A 20 9.82 -12.62 10.46
CA ALA A 20 10.93 -13.48 10.85
C ALA A 20 10.56 -14.98 10.82
N LEU A 21 9.39 -15.33 11.35
CA LEU A 21 8.88 -16.71 11.37
C LEU A 21 8.57 -17.23 9.97
N SER A 22 8.21 -16.36 9.02
CA SER A 22 7.93 -16.74 7.63
C SER A 22 9.18 -17.13 6.84
N LEU A 23 10.37 -16.68 7.26
CA LEU A 23 11.64 -16.99 6.61
C LEU A 23 12.20 -18.35 7.00
N SER A 24 11.82 -18.87 8.18
CA SER A 24 12.33 -20.14 8.70
C SER A 24 11.36 -21.28 8.44
N ARG A 25 11.84 -22.36 7.81
CA ARG A 25 11.05 -23.58 7.57
C ARG A 25 10.58 -24.25 8.87
N ARG A 26 11.37 -24.15 9.94
CA ARG A 26 11.08 -24.79 11.24
C ARG A 26 9.92 -24.11 11.97
N THR A 27 9.78 -22.80 11.80
CA THR A 27 8.79 -21.98 12.51
C THR A 27 7.66 -21.49 11.60
N ALA A 28 7.61 -21.98 10.36
CA ALA A 28 6.63 -21.53 9.36
C ALA A 28 5.16 -21.82 9.73
N ALA A 29 4.90 -22.62 10.76
CA ALA A 29 3.55 -22.77 11.29
C ALA A 29 3.07 -21.52 12.05
N TRP A 30 4.00 -20.78 12.67
CA TRP A 30 3.71 -19.70 13.63
C TRP A 30 3.58 -18.32 13.00
N TRP A 31 4.00 -18.12 11.74
CA TRP A 31 3.84 -16.81 11.09
C TRP A 31 2.37 -16.41 10.93
N ARG A 32 1.47 -17.37 10.74
CA ARG A 32 0.03 -17.12 10.54
C ARG A 32 -0.63 -16.55 11.78
N PRO A 33 -0.53 -17.20 12.97
CA PRO A 33 -0.98 -16.61 14.22
C PRO A 33 -0.42 -15.19 14.42
N ALA A 34 0.90 -15.00 14.24
CA ALA A 34 1.52 -13.69 14.41
C ALA A 34 0.95 -12.63 13.43
N ALA A 35 0.75 -12.99 12.17
CA ALA A 35 0.15 -12.09 11.17
C ALA A 35 -1.33 -11.76 11.50
N TRP A 36 -2.11 -12.73 12.00
CA TRP A 36 -3.46 -12.48 12.50
C TRP A 36 -3.47 -11.56 13.72
N THR A 37 -2.53 -11.74 14.66
CA THR A 37 -2.36 -10.82 15.80
C THR A 37 -2.05 -9.41 15.33
N SER A 38 -1.16 -9.25 14.35
CA SER A 38 -0.84 -7.94 13.77
C SER A 38 -2.06 -7.27 13.13
N LEU A 39 -2.84 -8.03 12.34
CA LEU A 39 -4.06 -7.53 11.69
C LEU A 39 -5.16 -7.18 12.69
N ALA A 40 -5.35 -8.00 13.74
CA ALA A 40 -6.32 -7.73 14.80
C ALA A 40 -5.95 -6.48 15.58
N ALA A 41 -4.67 -6.31 15.94
CA ALA A 41 -4.17 -5.11 16.60
C ALA A 41 -4.31 -3.86 15.72
N LEU A 42 -4.06 -3.96 14.40
CA LEU A 42 -4.31 -2.86 13.45
C LEU A 42 -5.79 -2.49 13.37
N THR A 43 -6.65 -3.49 13.30
CA THR A 43 -8.10 -3.27 13.24
C THR A 43 -8.59 -2.58 14.50
N ALA A 44 -8.14 -3.04 15.68
CA ALA A 44 -8.44 -2.39 16.95
C ALA A 44 -7.91 -0.95 17.00
N LEU A 45 -6.68 -0.70 16.53
CA LEU A 45 -6.10 0.63 16.45
C LEU A 45 -6.94 1.57 15.58
N MET A 46 -7.33 1.14 14.39
CA MET A 46 -8.17 1.93 13.50
C MET A 46 -9.56 2.21 14.09
N ILE A 47 -10.16 1.25 14.79
CA ILE A 47 -11.44 1.44 15.48
C ILE A 47 -11.29 2.48 16.61
N MET A 48 -10.22 2.40 17.40
CA MET A 48 -9.96 3.38 18.47
C MET A 48 -9.75 4.79 17.91
N LEU A 49 -8.92 4.92 16.87
CA LEU A 49 -8.73 6.20 16.16
C LEU A 49 -10.06 6.76 15.62
N TRP A 50 -10.92 5.91 15.07
CA TRP A 50 -12.22 6.36 14.60
C TRP A 50 -13.06 6.88 15.76
N ARG A 51 -13.15 6.14 16.87
CA ARG A 51 -13.93 6.57 18.03
C ARG A 51 -13.43 7.89 18.64
N GLU A 52 -12.12 8.11 18.67
CA GLU A 52 -11.51 9.32 19.21
C GLU A 52 -11.70 10.54 18.29
N THR A 53 -11.57 10.35 16.97
CA THR A 53 -11.66 11.44 15.99
C THR A 53 -13.07 11.67 15.44
N GLY A 54 -14.01 10.76 15.71
CA GLY A 54 -15.38 10.80 15.18
C GLY A 54 -15.47 10.52 13.68
N ARG A 55 -14.41 10.01 13.05
CA ARG A 55 -14.28 9.83 11.60
C ARG A 55 -13.40 8.64 11.23
N PRO A 56 -13.49 8.10 10.01
CA PRO A 56 -12.54 7.10 9.55
C PRO A 56 -11.08 7.62 9.58
N PRO A 57 -10.10 6.82 10.01
CA PRO A 57 -8.69 7.22 10.09
C PRO A 57 -8.03 7.13 8.70
N MET A 58 -8.19 8.18 7.89
CA MET A 58 -7.69 8.25 6.50
C MET A 58 -7.17 9.64 6.09
N SER A 59 -7.01 10.55 7.06
CA SER A 59 -6.84 11.99 6.82
C SER A 59 -5.41 12.46 6.65
N ASN A 60 -4.44 11.73 7.20
CA ASN A 60 -3.04 12.15 7.27
C ASN A 60 -2.09 10.99 6.94
N LEU A 61 -0.79 11.29 6.88
CA LEU A 61 0.24 10.31 6.56
C LEU A 61 0.23 9.11 7.53
N HIS A 62 0.14 9.35 8.84
CA HIS A 62 0.11 8.28 9.84
C HIS A 62 -1.05 7.31 9.59
N GLU A 63 -2.26 7.85 9.46
CA GLU A 63 -3.48 7.09 9.24
C GLU A 63 -3.47 6.33 7.90
N SER A 64 -3.03 6.97 6.81
CA SER A 64 -2.96 6.32 5.48
C SER A 64 -1.89 5.21 5.42
N LEU A 65 -0.78 5.33 6.16
CA LEU A 65 0.19 4.25 6.33
C LEU A 65 -0.43 3.04 7.07
N LEU A 66 -1.24 3.28 8.11
CA LEU A 66 -1.95 2.21 8.82
C LEU A 66 -2.98 1.50 7.93
N VAL A 67 -3.73 2.24 7.11
CA VAL A 67 -4.68 1.67 6.13
C VAL A 67 -3.94 0.82 5.09
N THR A 68 -2.81 1.32 4.56
CA THR A 68 -1.96 0.56 3.62
C THR A 68 -1.39 -0.69 4.27
N ALA A 69 -0.96 -0.60 5.54
CA ALA A 69 -0.47 -1.73 6.33
C ALA A 69 -1.58 -2.79 6.49
N TRP A 70 -2.82 -2.37 6.76
CA TRP A 70 -3.96 -3.28 6.88
C TRP A 70 -4.19 -4.08 5.59
N PHE A 71 -4.22 -3.42 4.43
CA PHE A 71 -4.34 -4.12 3.14
C PHE A 71 -3.17 -5.05 2.86
N THR A 72 -1.95 -4.65 3.24
CA THR A 72 -0.75 -5.48 3.08
C THR A 72 -0.79 -6.74 3.95
N ALA A 73 -1.23 -6.62 5.21
CA ALA A 73 -1.42 -7.74 6.12
C ALA A 73 -2.51 -8.70 5.61
N ALA A 74 -3.65 -8.16 5.15
CA ALA A 74 -4.72 -8.95 4.54
C ALA A 74 -4.23 -9.70 3.29
N ALA A 75 -3.47 -9.05 2.41
CA ALA A 75 -2.89 -9.67 1.22
C ALA A 75 -1.93 -10.82 1.58
N ALA A 76 -1.08 -10.65 2.60
CA ALA A 76 -0.19 -11.70 3.10
C ALA A 76 -0.96 -12.93 3.60
N LEU A 77 -2.05 -12.72 4.35
CA LEU A 77 -2.89 -13.78 4.91
C LEU A 77 -3.73 -14.49 3.85
N CYS A 78 -4.21 -13.77 2.84
CA CYS A 78 -5.02 -14.30 1.74
C CYS A 78 -4.18 -15.00 0.65
N ALA A 79 -2.87 -14.77 0.59
CA ALA A 79 -1.98 -15.44 -0.36
C ALA A 79 -1.98 -16.97 -0.16
N ARG A 80 -2.37 -17.72 -1.20
CA ARG A 80 -2.50 -19.20 -1.22
C ARG A 80 -1.84 -19.78 -2.48
N GLY A 81 -1.56 -21.09 -2.47
CA GLY A 81 -0.97 -21.80 -3.61
C GLY A 81 0.33 -21.16 -4.09
N ARG A 82 0.46 -20.91 -5.40
CA ARG A 82 1.63 -20.25 -5.99
C ARG A 82 1.82 -18.80 -5.52
N ALA A 83 0.75 -18.10 -5.15
CA ALA A 83 0.84 -16.75 -4.60
C ALA A 83 1.43 -16.74 -3.18
N ALA A 84 1.50 -17.88 -2.49
CA ALA A 84 2.15 -17.98 -1.18
C ALA A 84 3.60 -17.52 -1.16
N ALA A 85 4.28 -17.56 -2.30
CA ALA A 85 5.68 -17.16 -2.41
C ALA A 85 5.90 -15.66 -2.17
N VAL A 86 4.87 -14.81 -2.32
CA VAL A 86 4.96 -13.36 -2.09
C VAL A 86 4.86 -12.97 -0.60
N ARG A 87 4.53 -13.92 0.28
CA ARG A 87 4.27 -13.65 1.70
C ARG A 87 5.42 -12.94 2.41
N PRO A 88 6.70 -13.36 2.27
CA PRO A 88 7.80 -12.66 2.93
C PRO A 88 7.91 -11.21 2.44
N ALA A 89 7.68 -10.94 1.15
CA ALA A 89 7.69 -9.58 0.61
C ALA A 89 6.54 -8.73 1.19
N ALA A 90 5.34 -9.30 1.33
CA ALA A 90 4.21 -8.62 1.95
C ALA A 90 4.43 -8.35 3.44
N LEU A 91 4.96 -9.32 4.19
CA LEU A 91 5.26 -9.13 5.62
C LEU A 91 6.42 -8.15 5.85
N PHE A 92 7.41 -8.12 4.95
CA PHE A 92 8.44 -7.09 4.95
C PHE A 92 7.85 -5.70 4.72
N LEU A 93 7.03 -5.53 3.68
CA LEU A 93 6.34 -4.26 3.42
C LEU A 93 5.49 -3.81 4.62
N LEU A 94 4.76 -4.75 5.24
CA LEU A 94 3.98 -4.48 6.45
C LEU A 94 4.87 -3.90 7.57
N CYS A 95 6.05 -4.48 7.81
CA CYS A 95 7.00 -3.94 8.80
C CYS A 95 7.46 -2.53 8.45
N VAL A 96 7.79 -2.28 7.17
CA VAL A 96 8.21 -0.95 6.70
C VAL A 96 7.10 0.08 6.88
N LEU A 97 5.86 -0.25 6.55
CA LEU A 97 4.71 0.65 6.70
C LEU A 97 4.43 0.97 8.17
N LEU A 98 4.49 -0.02 9.07
CA LEU A 98 4.29 0.19 10.51
C LEU A 98 5.44 0.96 11.16
N ALA A 99 6.68 0.75 10.69
CA ALA A 99 7.82 1.57 11.09
C ALA A 99 7.61 3.02 10.64
N GLY A 100 7.22 3.24 9.38
CA GLY A 100 6.88 4.57 8.86
C GLY A 100 5.75 5.23 9.65
N ALA A 101 4.68 4.51 9.98
CA ALA A 101 3.58 5.03 10.78
C ALA A 101 4.04 5.42 12.19
N SER A 102 5.02 4.72 12.76
CA SER A 102 5.60 5.04 14.08
C SER A 102 6.47 6.30 14.06
N LEU A 103 7.00 6.67 12.89
CA LEU A 103 7.77 7.89 12.69
C LEU A 103 6.89 9.08 12.25
N ALA A 104 5.75 8.81 11.63
CA ALA A 104 4.80 9.84 11.20
C ALA A 104 4.12 10.51 12.40
N ARG A 105 3.86 11.81 12.29
CA ARG A 105 3.12 12.56 13.31
C ARG A 105 1.67 12.07 13.39
N ARG A 106 1.24 11.69 14.59
CA ARG A 106 -0.15 11.36 14.89
C ARG A 106 -0.89 12.67 15.19
N ASP A 107 -1.56 13.23 14.18
CA ASP A 107 -2.38 14.43 14.32
C ASP A 107 -3.86 14.04 14.37
N LEU A 108 -4.54 14.40 15.46
CA LEU A 108 -5.97 14.14 15.68
C LEU A 108 -6.85 15.33 15.30
N SER A 109 -6.31 16.27 14.52
CA SER A 109 -7.03 17.47 14.09
C SER A 109 -8.34 17.17 13.35
N PRO A 110 -9.34 18.07 13.47
CA PRO A 110 -10.59 17.95 12.75
C PRO A 110 -10.35 18.01 11.24
N LEU A 111 -11.18 17.28 10.47
CA LEU A 111 -11.11 17.29 9.01
C LEU A 111 -11.39 18.69 8.47
N MET A 112 -10.54 19.14 7.56
CA MET A 112 -10.89 20.23 6.66
C MET A 112 -12.16 19.88 5.86
N PRO A 113 -13.01 20.86 5.51
CA PRO A 113 -14.31 20.61 4.89
C PRO A 113 -14.28 19.68 3.67
N ALA A 114 -13.25 19.79 2.83
CA ALA A 114 -13.05 18.96 1.64
C ALA A 114 -12.96 17.45 1.93
N LEU A 115 -12.60 17.06 3.15
CA LEU A 115 -12.44 15.65 3.52
C LEU A 115 -13.73 15.01 4.06
N ARG A 116 -14.84 15.75 4.13
CA ARG A 116 -16.13 15.26 4.65
C ARG A 116 -17.00 14.66 3.53
N SER A 117 -16.50 13.63 2.85
CA SER A 117 -17.24 12.96 1.77
C SER A 117 -17.04 11.44 1.76
N ASN A 118 -18.11 10.70 1.49
CA ASN A 118 -18.02 9.24 1.31
C ASN A 118 -17.15 8.87 0.10
N TRP A 119 -17.07 9.72 -0.92
CA TRP A 119 -16.21 9.50 -2.09
C TRP A 119 -14.73 9.49 -1.73
N LEU A 120 -14.32 10.31 -0.74
CA LEU A 120 -12.94 10.28 -0.23
C LEU A 120 -12.61 8.91 0.35
N VAL A 121 -13.54 8.31 1.12
CA VAL A 121 -13.32 7.00 1.73
C VAL A 121 -13.05 5.94 0.65
N PHE A 122 -13.86 5.89 -0.40
CA PHE A 122 -13.64 4.97 -1.52
C PHE A 122 -12.34 5.24 -2.26
N HIS A 123 -12.03 6.52 -2.51
CA HIS A 123 -10.79 6.94 -3.15
C HIS A 123 -9.56 6.48 -2.35
N VAL A 124 -9.49 6.81 -1.06
CA VAL A 124 -8.34 6.47 -0.22
C VAL A 124 -8.21 4.95 -0.08
N LEU A 125 -9.31 4.22 0.17
CA LEU A 125 -9.24 2.76 0.30
C LEU A 125 -8.74 2.08 -0.97
N THR A 126 -9.23 2.47 -2.15
CA THR A 126 -8.79 1.89 -3.42
C THR A 126 -7.35 2.26 -3.76
N ALA A 127 -6.92 3.50 -3.48
CA ALA A 127 -5.55 3.94 -3.65
C ALA A 127 -4.58 3.19 -2.70
N MET A 128 -4.89 3.08 -1.41
CA MET A 128 -4.04 2.37 -0.44
C MET A 128 -3.97 0.86 -0.74
N ALA A 129 -5.08 0.25 -1.16
CA ALA A 129 -5.08 -1.15 -1.61
C ALA A 129 -4.22 -1.35 -2.87
N SER A 130 -4.24 -0.41 -3.81
CA SER A 130 -3.37 -0.43 -4.98
C SER A 130 -1.90 -0.36 -4.58
N TYR A 131 -1.52 0.62 -3.75
CA TYR A 131 -0.14 0.79 -3.29
C TYR A 131 0.36 -0.41 -2.50
N ALA A 132 -0.48 -1.06 -1.69
CA ALA A 132 -0.14 -2.33 -1.07
C ALA A 132 0.20 -3.40 -2.12
N ALA A 133 -0.66 -3.63 -3.12
CA ALA A 133 -0.42 -4.65 -4.15
C ALA A 133 0.82 -4.37 -5.00
N LEU A 134 0.99 -3.14 -5.48
CA LEU A 134 2.13 -2.71 -6.29
C LEU A 134 3.42 -2.70 -5.47
N GLY A 135 3.33 -2.31 -4.20
CA GLY A 135 4.44 -2.35 -3.25
C GLY A 135 4.98 -3.76 -3.05
N VAL A 136 4.09 -4.73 -2.80
CA VAL A 136 4.45 -6.15 -2.69
C VAL A 136 5.04 -6.66 -4.01
N ALA A 137 4.49 -6.27 -5.16
CA ALA A 137 5.01 -6.67 -6.47
C ALA A 137 6.45 -6.21 -6.68
N GLY A 138 6.75 -4.95 -6.35
CA GLY A 138 8.09 -4.39 -6.48
C GLY A 138 9.09 -5.02 -5.54
N ILE A 139 8.74 -5.22 -4.26
CA ILE A 139 9.62 -5.87 -3.28
C ILE A 139 9.88 -7.34 -3.66
N TYR A 140 8.85 -8.06 -4.09
CA TYR A 140 9.01 -9.44 -4.54
C TYR A 140 9.83 -9.53 -5.84
N GLY A 141 9.65 -8.57 -6.76
CA GLY A 141 10.49 -8.43 -7.95
C GLY A 141 11.96 -8.13 -7.63
N ALA A 142 12.23 -7.27 -6.64
CA ALA A 142 13.58 -6.99 -6.17
C ALA A 142 14.24 -8.25 -5.59
N TRP A 143 13.52 -8.98 -4.71
CA TRP A 143 13.99 -10.25 -4.18
C TRP A 143 14.30 -11.26 -5.29
N ALA A 144 13.41 -11.37 -6.29
CA ALA A 144 13.60 -12.29 -7.41
C ALA A 144 14.84 -11.92 -8.23
N PHE A 145 15.08 -10.64 -8.46
CA PHE A 145 16.26 -10.13 -9.17
C PHE A 145 17.58 -10.40 -8.43
N LEU A 146 17.58 -10.19 -7.10
CA LEU A 146 18.74 -10.44 -6.24
C LEU A 146 19.05 -11.94 -6.12
N THR A 147 18.02 -12.78 -6.17
CA THR A 147 18.17 -14.25 -6.01
C THR A 147 18.21 -15.02 -7.34
N LYS A 148 18.12 -14.34 -8.48
CA LYS A 148 18.06 -14.94 -9.84
C LYS A 148 16.88 -15.91 -10.02
N LYS A 149 15.72 -15.54 -9.48
CA LYS A 149 14.46 -16.32 -9.49
C LYS A 149 13.33 -15.59 -10.23
N GLU A 150 13.67 -14.75 -11.19
CA GLU A 150 12.71 -13.91 -11.90
C GLU A 150 11.65 -14.75 -12.64
N GLU A 151 12.04 -15.85 -13.27
CA GLU A 151 11.10 -16.77 -13.94
C GLU A 151 10.07 -17.37 -12.97
N GLN A 152 10.51 -17.75 -11.75
CA GLN A 152 9.62 -18.26 -10.72
C GLN A 152 8.68 -17.17 -10.19
N ALA A 153 9.18 -15.94 -10.06
CA ALA A 153 8.45 -14.84 -9.45
C ALA A 153 7.47 -14.14 -10.41
N ALA A 154 7.78 -14.15 -11.71
CA ALA A 154 7.06 -13.39 -12.74
C ALA A 154 5.54 -13.58 -12.74
N PRO A 155 4.97 -14.79 -12.59
CA PRO A 155 3.51 -14.96 -12.55
C PRO A 155 2.86 -14.21 -11.37
N ALA A 156 3.50 -14.24 -10.19
CA ALA A 156 2.99 -13.58 -9.01
C ALA A 156 3.15 -12.05 -9.10
N VAL A 157 4.31 -11.57 -9.59
CA VAL A 157 4.55 -10.15 -9.87
C VAL A 157 3.50 -9.62 -10.86
N ARG A 158 3.27 -10.32 -11.97
CA ARG A 158 2.27 -9.94 -12.98
C ARG A 158 0.86 -9.87 -12.39
N SER A 159 0.48 -10.83 -11.56
CA SER A 159 -0.84 -10.86 -10.93
C SER A 159 -1.05 -9.67 -9.99
N LEU A 160 -0.05 -9.39 -9.13
CA LEU A 160 -0.08 -8.24 -8.22
C LEU A 160 -0.08 -6.90 -8.99
N VAL A 161 0.73 -6.78 -10.03
CA VAL A 161 0.73 -5.59 -10.92
C VAL A 161 -0.64 -5.40 -11.57
N LYS A 162 -1.26 -6.47 -12.07
CA LYS A 162 -2.60 -6.39 -12.67
C LYS A 162 -3.66 -5.95 -11.65
N GLY A 163 -3.66 -6.54 -10.46
CA GLY A 163 -4.58 -6.16 -9.39
C GLY A 163 -4.38 -4.71 -8.93
N GLY A 164 -3.13 -4.33 -8.66
CA GLY A 164 -2.76 -2.98 -8.27
C GLY A 164 -3.09 -1.93 -9.34
N PHE A 165 -2.86 -2.25 -10.62
CA PHE A 165 -3.24 -1.40 -11.75
C PHE A 165 -4.75 -1.12 -11.82
N LEU A 166 -5.58 -2.16 -11.66
CA LEU A 166 -7.04 -2.01 -11.66
C LEU A 166 -7.54 -1.21 -10.45
N LEU A 167 -6.95 -1.45 -9.27
CA LEU A 167 -7.25 -0.68 -8.07
C LEU A 167 -6.80 0.79 -8.19
N LEU A 168 -5.67 1.05 -8.85
CA LEU A 168 -5.20 2.41 -9.11
C LEU A 168 -6.15 3.14 -10.07
N ALA A 169 -6.63 2.45 -11.11
CA ALA A 169 -7.64 3.00 -12.02
C ALA A 169 -8.91 3.39 -11.26
N ALA A 170 -9.40 2.49 -10.38
CA ALA A 170 -10.55 2.79 -9.52
C ALA A 170 -10.26 3.97 -8.58
N GLY A 171 -9.05 4.06 -8.03
CA GLY A 171 -8.58 5.18 -7.22
C GLY A 171 -8.62 6.51 -7.98
N ILE A 172 -8.12 6.55 -9.21
CA ILE A 172 -8.16 7.76 -10.05
C ILE A 172 -9.61 8.15 -10.35
N ILE A 173 -10.47 7.20 -10.75
CA ILE A 173 -11.88 7.48 -11.07
C ILE A 173 -12.64 8.03 -9.84
N THR A 174 -12.53 7.33 -8.71
CA THR A 174 -13.19 7.76 -7.46
C THR A 174 -12.59 9.05 -6.91
N GLY A 175 -11.29 9.28 -7.13
CA GLY A 175 -10.60 10.52 -6.81
C GLY A 175 -11.11 11.70 -7.61
N SER A 176 -11.30 11.54 -8.93
CA SER A 176 -11.88 12.58 -9.77
C SER A 176 -13.31 12.95 -9.35
N ILE A 177 -14.14 11.96 -8.97
CA ILE A 177 -15.50 12.22 -8.45
C ILE A 177 -15.44 13.00 -7.14
N TRP A 178 -14.52 12.63 -6.24
CA TRP A 178 -14.30 13.39 -5.01
C TRP A 178 -13.77 14.81 -5.28
N ALA A 179 -12.86 14.98 -6.23
CA ALA A 179 -12.28 16.28 -6.59
C ALA A 179 -13.34 17.27 -7.08
N GLU A 180 -14.32 16.81 -7.87
CA GLU A 180 -15.44 17.67 -8.28
C GLU A 180 -16.27 18.12 -7.06
N ALA A 181 -16.61 17.19 -6.17
CA ALA A 181 -17.37 17.51 -4.97
C ALA A 181 -16.61 18.44 -4.00
N ALA A 182 -15.27 18.37 -3.99
CA ALA A 182 -14.43 19.15 -3.10
C ALA A 182 -14.05 20.52 -3.67
N TRP A 183 -13.69 20.59 -4.96
CA TRP A 183 -13.02 21.73 -5.60
C TRP A 183 -13.75 22.26 -6.83
N GLY A 184 -14.87 21.65 -7.24
CA GLY A 184 -15.66 22.04 -8.40
C GLY A 184 -15.08 21.63 -9.76
N SER A 185 -14.04 20.78 -9.77
CA SER A 185 -13.45 20.22 -11.00
C SER A 185 -13.02 18.77 -10.81
N TYR A 186 -13.26 17.92 -11.82
CA TYR A 186 -12.85 16.50 -11.81
C TYR A 186 -11.32 16.29 -11.91
N TRP A 187 -10.61 17.30 -12.40
CA TRP A 187 -9.16 17.26 -12.59
C TRP A 187 -8.61 18.68 -12.62
N SER A 188 -7.52 18.91 -11.89
CA SER A 188 -6.93 20.24 -11.72
C SER A 188 -5.44 20.29 -12.10
N TRP A 189 -4.87 19.20 -12.63
CA TRP A 189 -3.45 19.07 -12.93
C TRP A 189 -2.55 19.29 -11.71
N ASP A 190 -3.06 18.97 -10.52
CA ASP A 190 -2.28 19.00 -9.30
C ASP A 190 -1.13 17.97 -9.40
N PRO A 191 0.04 18.22 -8.78
CA PRO A 191 1.14 17.27 -8.82
C PRO A 191 0.73 15.84 -8.43
N LYS A 192 -0.17 15.65 -7.46
CA LYS A 192 -0.62 14.31 -7.06
C LYS A 192 -1.40 13.62 -8.17
N GLU A 193 -2.28 14.36 -8.83
CA GLU A 193 -3.06 13.90 -9.97
C GLU A 193 -2.12 13.47 -11.11
N ILE A 194 -1.19 14.35 -11.50
CA ILE A 194 -0.21 14.08 -12.56
C ILE A 194 0.61 12.82 -12.26
N TRP A 195 1.17 12.70 -11.05
CA TRP A 195 2.02 11.56 -10.69
C TRP A 195 1.24 10.25 -10.54
N SER A 196 -0.02 10.32 -10.11
CA SER A 196 -0.91 9.16 -10.15
C SER A 196 -1.16 8.67 -11.58
N LEU A 197 -1.34 9.59 -12.54
CA LEU A 197 -1.49 9.28 -13.97
C LEU A 197 -0.21 8.71 -14.56
N ILE A 198 0.96 9.30 -14.26
CA ILE A 198 2.28 8.78 -14.70
C ILE A 198 2.47 7.34 -14.20
N THR A 199 2.20 7.09 -12.91
CA THR A 199 2.31 5.75 -12.32
C THR A 199 1.35 4.77 -12.97
N TRP A 200 0.10 5.19 -13.23
CA TRP A 200 -0.89 4.38 -13.91
C TRP A 200 -0.48 4.03 -15.34
N LEU A 201 -0.02 5.00 -16.13
CA LEU A 201 0.48 4.80 -17.50
C LEU A 201 1.72 3.90 -17.54
N PHE A 202 2.62 4.02 -16.58
CA PHE A 202 3.78 3.14 -16.45
C PHE A 202 3.34 1.68 -16.29
N TYR A 203 2.42 1.39 -15.36
CA TYR A 203 1.93 0.03 -15.15
C TYR A 203 1.05 -0.47 -16.31
N ALA A 204 0.31 0.41 -16.98
CA ALA A 204 -0.40 0.09 -18.22
C ALA A 204 0.59 -0.37 -19.30
N GLY A 205 1.68 0.38 -19.51
CA GLY A 205 2.75 0.04 -20.43
C GLY A 205 3.44 -1.28 -20.07
N LEU A 206 3.76 -1.49 -18.79
CA LEU A 206 4.35 -2.74 -18.30
C LEU A 206 3.46 -3.95 -18.59
N LEU A 207 2.16 -3.85 -18.30
CA LEU A 207 1.19 -4.92 -18.57
C LEU A 207 1.00 -5.14 -20.08
N HIS A 208 0.96 -4.07 -20.87
CA HIS A 208 0.86 -4.15 -22.33
C HIS A 208 2.06 -4.91 -22.91
N MET A 209 3.29 -4.49 -22.57
CA MET A 209 4.51 -5.15 -23.05
C MET A 209 4.58 -6.61 -22.60
N SER A 210 4.21 -6.90 -21.35
CA SER A 210 4.15 -8.27 -20.83
C SER A 210 3.11 -9.14 -21.53
N LYS A 211 1.98 -8.57 -21.99
CA LYS A 211 0.95 -9.30 -22.75
C LYS A 211 1.42 -9.57 -24.19
N THR A 212 2.12 -8.63 -24.80
CA THR A 212 2.68 -8.76 -26.16
C THR A 212 3.94 -9.62 -26.25
N GLY A 213 4.39 -10.22 -25.14
CA GLY A 213 5.62 -11.02 -25.10
C GLY A 213 6.92 -10.22 -25.23
N ARG A 214 6.87 -8.88 -25.21
CA ARG A 214 8.03 -7.99 -25.33
C ARG A 214 8.84 -7.86 -24.05
N THR A 215 8.34 -8.38 -22.93
CA THR A 215 8.98 -8.32 -21.62
C THR A 215 9.11 -9.73 -21.05
N GLY A 216 10.33 -10.26 -21.02
CA GLY A 216 10.65 -11.50 -20.30
C GLY A 216 10.57 -11.34 -18.79
N ALA A 217 10.67 -12.44 -18.04
CA ALA A 217 10.51 -12.44 -16.58
C ALA A 217 11.49 -11.49 -15.85
N VAL A 218 12.74 -11.43 -16.32
CA VAL A 218 13.77 -10.54 -15.78
C VAL A 218 13.38 -9.08 -15.92
N ALA A 219 12.97 -8.67 -17.13
CA ALA A 219 12.56 -7.29 -17.39
C ALA A 219 11.29 -6.92 -16.60
N LEU A 220 10.33 -7.85 -16.46
CA LEU A 220 9.13 -7.64 -15.65
C LEU A 220 9.47 -7.36 -14.18
N CYS A 221 10.37 -8.16 -13.59
CA CYS A 221 10.78 -7.96 -12.20
C CYS A 221 11.52 -6.63 -12.00
N ARG A 222 12.42 -6.25 -12.92
CA ARG A 222 13.14 -4.96 -12.86
C ARG A 222 12.20 -3.76 -13.00
N LEU A 223 11.27 -3.83 -13.95
CA LEU A 223 10.29 -2.77 -14.17
C LEU A 223 9.29 -2.69 -13.01
N ALA A 224 8.97 -3.80 -12.34
CA ALA A 224 8.17 -3.76 -11.11
C ALA A 224 8.90 -3.02 -9.96
N VAL A 225 10.23 -3.16 -9.85
CA VAL A 225 11.05 -2.37 -8.90
C VAL A 225 11.03 -0.89 -9.28
N LEU A 226 11.18 -0.55 -10.57
CA LEU A 226 11.05 0.84 -11.02
C LEU A 226 9.66 1.41 -10.70
N GLY A 227 8.60 0.61 -10.92
CA GLY A 227 7.24 0.99 -10.56
C GLY A 227 7.05 1.22 -9.06
N LEU A 228 7.72 0.47 -8.19
CA LEU A 228 7.72 0.72 -6.75
C LEU A 228 8.27 2.11 -6.42
N PHE A 229 9.35 2.55 -7.09
CA PHE A 229 9.86 3.92 -6.92
C PHE A 229 8.84 4.97 -7.36
N LEU A 230 8.11 4.73 -8.46
CA LEU A 230 7.02 5.62 -8.90
C LEU A 230 5.87 5.68 -7.90
N VAL A 231 5.50 4.54 -7.28
CA VAL A 231 4.49 4.49 -6.21
C VAL A 231 4.97 5.28 -4.99
N ILE A 232 6.22 5.07 -4.55
CA ILE A 232 6.81 5.82 -3.42
C ILE A 232 6.83 7.32 -3.73
N PHE A 233 7.24 7.70 -4.94
CA PHE A 233 7.26 9.11 -5.35
C PHE A 233 5.85 9.70 -5.40
N THR A 234 4.88 8.99 -5.98
CA THR A 234 3.49 9.46 -6.03
C THR A 234 2.91 9.62 -4.62
N TYR A 235 3.16 8.66 -3.73
CA TYR A 235 2.59 8.68 -2.38
C TYR A 235 3.31 9.65 -1.44
N LEU A 236 4.64 9.57 -1.33
CA LEU A 236 5.44 10.38 -0.41
C LEU A 236 6.14 11.55 -1.10
N GLY A 237 6.78 11.28 -2.25
CA GLY A 237 7.60 12.26 -2.97
C GLY A 237 6.84 13.54 -3.32
N VAL A 238 5.62 13.42 -3.86
CA VAL A 238 4.75 14.58 -4.12
C VAL A 238 4.55 15.37 -2.84
N ASN A 239 4.11 14.76 -1.75
CA ASN A 239 3.76 15.50 -0.53
C ASN A 239 4.96 16.25 0.10
N PHE A 240 6.17 15.71 0.00
CA PHE A 240 7.38 16.30 0.60
C PHE A 240 8.17 17.22 -0.34
N LEU A 241 8.08 17.01 -1.66
CA LEU A 241 8.91 17.71 -2.66
C LEU A 241 8.10 18.66 -3.53
N LEU A 242 6.80 18.41 -3.71
CA LEU A 242 5.92 19.14 -4.62
C LEU A 242 4.67 19.58 -3.85
N GLY A 243 4.59 20.88 -3.49
CA GLY A 243 3.39 21.44 -2.89
C GLY A 243 2.15 21.25 -3.78
N GLY A 244 0.95 21.25 -3.18
CA GLY A 244 -0.29 21.05 -3.93
C GLY A 244 -1.52 20.92 -3.04
N LEU A 245 -2.69 20.80 -3.66
CA LEU A 245 -4.00 20.71 -3.01
C LEU A 245 -4.15 19.41 -2.17
N HIS A 246 -3.24 18.44 -2.38
CA HIS A 246 -3.15 17.16 -1.66
C HIS A 246 -2.03 17.10 -0.61
N SER A 247 -1.42 18.24 -0.24
CA SER A 247 -0.40 18.26 0.81
C SER A 247 -1.06 18.08 2.18
N TYR A 248 -1.18 16.81 2.61
CA TYR A 248 -1.67 16.42 3.94
C TYR A 248 -0.57 15.73 4.78
N ALA A 249 0.71 16.06 4.50
CA ALA A 249 1.88 15.51 5.17
C ALA A 249 2.37 16.39 6.32
#